data_AF-A0A3B0J1T5-F1
#
_entry.id   AF-A0A3B0J1T5-F1
#
_cell.length_a   1.000
_cell.length_b   1.000
_cell.length_c   1.000
_cell.angle_alpha   90.00
_cell.angle_beta   90.00
_cell.angle_gamma   90.00
#
_symmetry.space_group_name_H-M   'P 1'
#
loop_
_entity.id
_entity.type
_entity.pdbx_description
1 polymer ?
#
loop_
_entity_poly.entity_id
_entity_poly.type
_entity_poly.pdbx_seq_one_letter_code
_entity_poly.pdbx_strand_id
1 'polypeptide(L)'
;MVRCAKFLCCLPLRLGVILTGCLFGLTDIVLGSYGWYMVASNAFPDSIVEFFRTMDTGTCVACFAGTFYLMALNDLMLIYGAIREKPAYIGIWLLVNFVVLICTMVTALVSGIAIIRIVTLSYCMFIVNSFHVQLTTKDD
;
A
#
# COMPACT_ATOMS: atom_id res chain seq x y z
N MET A 1 -31.01 6.57 3.99
CA MET A 1 -31.00 5.74 2.75
C MET A 1 -29.58 5.69 2.19
N VAL A 2 -28.76 4.75 2.66
CA VAL A 2 -27.36 4.66 2.23
C VAL A 2 -27.32 3.89 0.91
N ARG A 3 -27.14 4.65 -0.17
CA ARG A 3 -27.02 4.18 -1.55
C ARG A 3 -25.81 3.24 -1.61
N CYS A 4 -26.00 1.98 -2.00
CA CYS A 4 -24.91 1.03 -2.23
C CYS A 4 -23.81 1.70 -3.06
N ALA A 5 -22.68 2.07 -2.44
CA ALA A 5 -21.59 2.70 -3.17
C ALA A 5 -20.97 1.64 -4.09
N LYS A 6 -21.22 1.78 -5.39
CA LYS A 6 -20.66 0.92 -6.44
C LYS A 6 -19.26 1.42 -6.76
N PHE A 7 -18.28 0.52 -6.84
CA PHE A 7 -17.00 0.83 -7.46
C PHE A 7 -17.23 0.99 -8.97
N LEU A 8 -16.77 2.10 -9.56
CA LEU A 8 -16.88 2.36 -11.01
C LEU A 8 -18.30 2.08 -11.57
N CYS A 9 -19.36 2.58 -10.92
CA CYS A 9 -20.78 2.47 -11.31
C CYS A 9 -21.41 1.06 -11.47
N CYS A 10 -20.63 -0.04 -11.52
CA CYS A 10 -21.14 -1.39 -11.82
C CYS A 10 -20.44 -2.55 -11.08
N LEU A 11 -19.30 -2.34 -10.41
CA LEU A 11 -18.56 -3.41 -9.73
C LEU A 11 -18.87 -3.44 -8.22
N PRO A 12 -19.00 -4.64 -7.62
CA PRO A 12 -19.20 -4.76 -6.18
C PRO A 12 -17.96 -4.21 -5.47
N LEU A 13 -18.18 -3.38 -4.45
CA LEU A 13 -17.13 -2.68 -3.73
C LEU A 13 -16.08 -3.63 -3.14
N ARG A 14 -16.52 -4.83 -2.73
CA ARG A 14 -15.68 -5.96 -2.31
C ARG A 14 -14.63 -6.35 -3.37
N LEU A 15 -14.99 -6.38 -4.65
CA LEU A 15 -14.05 -6.69 -5.72
C LEU A 15 -13.03 -5.55 -5.93
N GLY A 16 -13.46 -4.30 -5.77
CA GLY A 16 -12.55 -3.13 -5.80
C GLY A 16 -11.50 -3.19 -4.69
N VAL A 17 -11.88 -3.61 -3.48
CA VAL A 17 -10.96 -3.81 -2.35
C VAL A 17 -9.99 -4.95 -2.60
N ILE A 18 -10.48 -6.09 -3.11
CA ILE A 18 -9.62 -7.24 -3.45
C ILE A 18 -8.62 -6.87 -4.55
N LEU A 19 -9.07 -6.19 -5.62
CA LEU A 19 -8.19 -5.72 -6.70
C LEU A 19 -7.12 -4.75 -6.18
N THR A 20 -7.50 -3.85 -5.28
CA THR A 20 -6.56 -2.93 -4.63
C THR A 20 -5.49 -3.72 -3.87
N GLY A 21 -5.90 -4.64 -2.99
CA GLY A 21 -4.94 -5.47 -2.24
C GLY A 21 -4.02 -6.30 -3.15
N CYS A 22 -4.55 -6.89 -4.23
CA CYS A 22 -3.74 -7.66 -5.17
C CYS A 22 -2.71 -6.79 -5.91
N LEU A 23 -3.10 -5.61 -6.40
CA LEU A 23 -2.22 -4.72 -7.16
C LEU A 23 -1.09 -4.16 -6.29
N PHE A 24 -1.43 -3.67 -5.09
CA PHE A 24 -0.43 -3.17 -4.14
C PHE A 24 0.48 -4.31 -3.66
N GLY A 25 -0.10 -5.45 -3.25
CA GLY A 25 0.67 -6.58 -2.74
C GLY A 25 1.63 -7.17 -3.77
N LEU A 26 1.21 -7.29 -5.04
CA LEU A 26 2.11 -7.74 -6.12
C LEU A 26 3.24 -6.74 -6.36
N THR A 27 2.93 -5.44 -6.38
CA THR A 27 3.93 -4.40 -6.59
C THR A 27 4.97 -4.41 -5.46
N ASP A 28 4.53 -4.54 -4.22
CA ASP A 28 5.40 -4.57 -3.04
C ASP A 28 6.25 -5.84 -3.01
N ILE A 29 5.73 -7.00 -3.40
CA ILE A 29 6.53 -8.23 -3.53
C ILE A 29 7.62 -8.06 -4.60
N VAL A 30 7.29 -7.47 -5.75
CA VAL A 30 8.26 -7.25 -6.84
C VAL A 30 9.36 -6.29 -6.38
N LEU A 31 8.99 -5.16 -5.77
CA LEU A 31 9.95 -4.18 -5.26
C LEU A 31 10.81 -4.74 -4.12
N GLY A 32 10.21 -5.49 -3.19
CA GLY A 32 10.93 -6.17 -2.12
C GLY A 32 11.93 -7.20 -2.66
N SER A 33 11.52 -8.01 -3.63
CA SER A 33 12.38 -9.02 -4.27
C SER A 33 13.55 -8.38 -5.03
N TYR A 34 13.29 -7.28 -5.75
CA TYR A 34 14.34 -6.51 -6.42
C TYR A 34 15.33 -5.89 -5.42
N GLY A 35 14.83 -5.38 -4.29
CA GLY A 35 15.65 -4.88 -3.18
C GLY A 35 16.60 -5.95 -2.63
N TRP A 36 16.09 -7.15 -2.34
CA TRP A 36 16.92 -8.27 -1.88
C TRP A 36 17.90 -8.75 -2.93
N TYR A 37 17.52 -8.75 -4.22
CA TYR A 37 18.42 -9.08 -5.31
C TYR A 37 19.62 -8.12 -5.37
N MET A 38 19.39 -6.81 -5.21
CA MET A 38 20.47 -5.81 -5.15
C MET A 38 21.40 -6.05 -3.96
N VAL A 39 20.84 -6.35 -2.78
CA VAL A 39 21.61 -6.66 -1.57
C VAL A 39 22.43 -7.94 -1.75
N ALA A 40 21.84 -9.00 -2.29
CA ALA A 40 22.53 -10.28 -2.50
C ALA A 40 23.64 -10.19 -3.56
N SER A 41 23.41 -9.37 -4.60
CA SER A 41 24.38 -9.17 -5.68
C SER A 41 25.45 -8.12 -5.36
N ASN A 42 25.33 -7.41 -4.22
CA ASN A 42 26.14 -6.24 -3.86
C ASN A 42 26.29 -5.24 -5.02
N ALA A 43 25.24 -5.12 -5.84
CA ALA A 43 25.22 -4.28 -7.03
C ALA A 43 24.16 -3.20 -6.83
N PHE A 44 24.61 -2.02 -6.40
CA PHE A 44 23.74 -0.86 -6.18
C PHE A 44 23.99 0.17 -7.28
N PRO A 45 22.94 0.69 -7.94
CA PRO A 45 23.10 1.77 -8.90
C PRO A 45 23.57 3.05 -8.20
N ASP A 46 24.38 3.86 -8.91
CA ASP A 46 25.01 5.06 -8.35
C ASP A 46 24.00 6.04 -7.73
N SER A 47 22.79 6.12 -8.30
CA SER A 47 21.71 6.96 -7.76
C SER A 47 21.24 6.53 -6.37
N ILE A 48 21.24 5.23 -6.07
CA ILE A 48 20.86 4.70 -4.75
C ILE A 48 22.01 4.92 -3.75
N VAL A 49 23.26 4.72 -4.19
CA VAL A 49 24.43 4.99 -3.35
C VAL A 49 24.52 6.48 -3.00
N GLU A 50 24.24 7.36 -3.96
CA GLU A 50 24.23 8.81 -3.73
C GLU A 50 23.08 9.23 -2.81
N PHE A 51 21.90 8.62 -2.95
CA PHE A 51 20.77 8.86 -2.06
C PHE A 51 21.09 8.46 -0.61
N PHE A 52 21.79 7.34 -0.41
CA PHE A 52 22.22 6.85 0.91
C PHE A 52 23.66 7.25 1.24
N ARG A 53 24.22 8.30 0.66
CA ARG A 53 25.65 8.64 0.81
C ARG A 53 26.12 8.82 2.26
N THR A 54 25.21 9.12 3.19
CA THR A 54 25.49 9.29 4.62
C THR A 54 25.22 8.04 5.48
N MET A 55 24.72 6.96 4.89
CA MET A 55 24.34 5.71 5.56
C MET A 55 24.87 4.48 4.82
N ASP A 56 24.88 3.32 5.48
CA ASP A 56 25.24 2.06 4.81
C ASP A 56 24.14 1.66 3.80
N THR A 57 24.46 1.75 2.51
CA THR A 57 23.51 1.52 1.41
C THR A 57 22.92 0.11 1.46
N GLY A 58 23.73 -0.90 1.79
CA GLY A 58 23.27 -2.29 1.87
C GLY A 58 22.21 -2.49 2.96
N THR A 59 22.47 -1.99 4.17
CA THR A 59 21.52 -2.04 5.29
C THR A 59 20.25 -1.26 4.98
N CYS A 60 20.36 -0.06 4.39
CA CYS A 60 19.20 0.74 4.00
C CYS A 60 18.31 0.01 2.98
N VAL A 61 18.90 -0.51 1.90
CA VAL A 61 18.16 -1.24 0.86
C VAL A 61 17.51 -2.51 1.45
N ALA A 62 18.20 -3.22 2.34
CA ALA A 62 17.63 -4.39 3.03
C ALA A 62 16.43 -4.01 3.92
N CYS A 63 16.51 -2.90 4.67
CA CYS A 63 15.40 -2.40 5.47
C CYS A 63 14.19 -2.00 4.60
N PHE A 64 14.42 -1.32 3.48
CA PHE A 64 13.34 -0.98 2.54
C PHE A 64 12.71 -2.23 1.93
N ALA A 65 13.52 -3.20 1.51
CA ALA A 65 13.05 -4.48 0.98
C ALA A 65 12.21 -5.26 2.01
N GLY A 66 12.65 -5.30 3.28
CA GLY A 66 11.87 -5.88 4.38
C GLY A 66 10.56 -5.15 4.64
N THR A 67 10.56 -3.81 4.57
CA THR A 67 9.35 -2.99 4.73
C THR A 67 8.34 -3.26 3.62
N PHE A 68 8.78 -3.42 2.37
CA PHE A 68 7.88 -3.81 1.27
C PHE A 68 7.22 -5.17 1.50
N TYR A 69 7.93 -6.16 2.06
CA TYR A 69 7.27 -7.43 2.43
C TYR A 69 6.25 -7.27 3.55
N LEU A 70 6.52 -6.41 4.55
CA LEU A 70 5.53 -6.11 5.60
C LEU A 70 4.29 -5.43 5.01
N MET A 71 4.47 -4.53 4.04
CA MET A 71 3.36 -3.91 3.30
C MET A 71 2.57 -4.94 2.49
N ALA A 72 3.24 -5.86 1.80
CA ALA A 72 2.58 -6.95 1.08
C ALA A 72 1.76 -7.87 2.02
N LEU A 73 2.25 -8.14 3.24
CA LEU A 73 1.48 -8.87 4.26
C LEU A 73 0.26 -8.08 4.74
N ASN A 74 0.40 -6.76 4.88
CA ASN A 74 -0.72 -5.88 5.18
C ASN A 74 -1.78 -5.91 4.07
N ASP A 75 -1.38 -5.91 2.80
CA ASP A 75 -2.30 -6.06 1.66
C ASP A 75 -2.97 -7.45 1.62
N LEU A 76 -2.26 -8.51 2.02
CA LEU A 76 -2.86 -9.83 2.18
C LEU A 76 -3.94 -9.82 3.27
N MET A 77 -3.71 -9.12 4.38
CA MET A 77 -4.72 -8.91 5.43
C MET A 77 -5.94 -8.15 4.90
N LEU A 78 -5.76 -7.17 4.00
CA LEU A 78 -6.88 -6.48 3.36
C LEU A 78 -7.73 -7.44 2.53
N ILE A 79 -7.09 -8.28 1.70
CA ILE A 79 -7.79 -9.27 0.88
C ILE A 79 -8.56 -10.24 1.78
N TYR A 80 -7.92 -10.74 2.83
CA TYR A 80 -8.56 -11.63 3.79
C TYR A 80 -9.74 -10.96 4.51
N GLY A 81 -9.57 -9.73 4.98
CA GLY A 81 -10.63 -8.92 5.59
C GLY A 81 -11.81 -8.68 4.65
N ALA A 82 -11.53 -8.49 3.35
CA ALA A 82 -12.57 -8.34 2.33
C ALA A 82 -13.30 -9.66 2.01
N ILE A 83 -12.63 -10.80 2.05
CA ILE A 83 -13.24 -12.12 1.82
C ILE A 83 -14.10 -12.55 3.01
N ARG A 84 -13.58 -12.35 4.23
CA ARG A 84 -14.23 -12.74 5.49
C ARG A 84 -15.16 -11.67 6.06
N GLU A 85 -15.26 -10.52 5.40
CA GLU A 85 -16.09 -9.38 5.79
C GLU A 85 -15.80 -8.94 7.23
N LYS A 86 -14.52 -8.94 7.61
CA LYS A 86 -14.05 -8.57 8.95
C LYS A 86 -13.55 -7.12 8.97
N PRO A 87 -14.30 -6.17 9.55
CA PRO A 87 -13.96 -4.75 9.48
C PRO A 87 -12.62 -4.41 10.15
N ALA A 88 -12.26 -5.12 11.23
CA ALA A 88 -11.01 -4.88 11.97
C ALA A 88 -9.74 -4.94 11.08
N TYR A 89 -9.64 -5.93 10.19
CA TYR A 89 -8.47 -6.06 9.30
C TYR A 89 -8.41 -4.94 8.25
N ILE A 90 -9.58 -4.51 7.76
CA ILE A 90 -9.70 -3.41 6.80
C ILE A 90 -9.32 -2.08 7.47
N GLY A 91 -9.72 -1.89 8.73
CA GLY A 91 -9.35 -0.72 9.54
C GLY A 91 -7.84 -0.63 9.79
N ILE A 92 -7.18 -1.74 10.11
CA ILE A 92 -5.71 -1.80 10.25
C ILE A 92 -5.03 -1.40 8.95
N TRP A 93 -5.49 -1.93 7.81
CA TRP A 93 -4.92 -1.58 6.51
C TRP A 93 -5.04 -0.08 6.20
N LEU A 94 -6.20 0.52 6.50
CA LEU A 94 -6.43 1.96 6.32
C LEU A 94 -5.48 2.79 7.18
N LEU A 95 -5.25 2.39 8.43
CA LEU A 95 -4.34 3.10 9.35
C LEU A 95 -2.90 3.05 8.85
N VAL A 96 -2.41 1.88 8.45
CA VAL A 96 -1.04 1.73 7.91
C VAL A 96 -0.86 2.58 6.65
N ASN A 97 -1.81 2.51 5.70
CA ASN A 97 -1.73 3.28 4.47
C ASN A 97 -1.91 4.78 4.68
N PHE A 98 -2.64 5.20 5.71
CA PHE A 98 -2.71 6.61 6.10
C PHE A 98 -1.35 7.15 6.56
N VAL A 99 -0.59 6.38 7.36
CA VAL A 99 0.77 6.76 7.75
C VAL A 99 1.68 6.83 6.52
N VAL A 100 1.60 5.86 5.62
CA VAL A 100 2.36 5.86 4.35
C VAL A 100 2.01 7.08 3.48
N LEU A 101 0.73 7.48 3.45
CA LEU A 101 0.29 8.68 2.74
C LEU A 101 0.97 9.93 3.31
N ILE A 102 0.99 10.10 4.63
CA ILE A 102 1.65 11.23 5.30
C ILE A 102 3.14 11.26 4.96
N CYS A 103 3.83 10.11 5.06
CA CYS A 103 5.24 10.01 4.68
C CYS A 103 5.46 10.37 3.21
N THR A 104 4.57 9.94 2.32
CA THR A 104 4.66 10.22 0.88
C THR A 104 4.39 11.70 0.56
N MET A 105 3.53 12.37 1.33
CA MET A 105 3.30 13.81 1.20
C MET A 105 4.55 14.62 1.51
N VAL A 106 5.34 14.23 2.51
CA VAL A 106 6.65 14.86 2.79
C VAL A 106 7.59 14.70 1.61
N THR A 107 7.62 13.52 1.00
CA THR A 107 8.47 13.24 -0.18
C THR A 107 7.98 13.94 -1.45
N ALA A 108 6.69 14.25 -1.57
CA ALA A 108 6.15 14.95 -2.73
C ALA A 108 6.61 16.40 -2.85
N LEU A 109 7.10 17.01 -1.77
CA LEU A 109 7.80 18.29 -1.82
C LEU A 109 9.13 18.21 -2.60
N VAL A 110 9.69 17.00 -2.75
CA VAL A 110 10.99 16.74 -3.38
C VAL A 110 10.84 16.21 -4.81
N SER A 111 9.75 15.51 -5.14
CA SER A 111 9.55 14.90 -6.46
C SER A 111 8.10 14.94 -6.94
N GLY A 112 7.87 15.51 -8.12
CA GLY A 112 6.55 15.59 -8.75
C GLY A 112 5.94 14.22 -9.08
N ILE A 113 6.76 13.17 -9.24
CA ILE A 113 6.28 11.79 -9.46
C ILE A 113 5.51 11.28 -8.24
N ALA A 114 5.85 11.73 -7.03
CA ALA A 114 5.16 11.32 -5.82
C ALA A 114 3.72 11.86 -5.73
N ILE A 115 3.36 12.89 -6.51
CA ILE A 115 1.97 13.39 -6.59
C ILE A 115 1.04 12.32 -7.18
N ILE A 116 1.47 11.60 -8.23
CA ILE A 116 0.69 10.52 -8.85
C ILE A 116 0.44 9.41 -7.81
N ARG A 117 1.45 9.09 -7.00
CA ARG A 117 1.36 8.11 -5.92
C ARG A 117 0.35 8.54 -4.86
N ILE A 118 0.34 9.80 -4.45
CA ILE A 118 -0.63 10.36 -3.50
C ILE A 118 -2.06 10.23 -4.03
N VAL A 119 -2.31 10.61 -5.29
CA VAL A 119 -3.64 10.52 -5.91
C VAL A 119 -4.12 9.08 -5.95
N THR A 120 -3.25 8.17 -6.39
CA THR A 120 -3.56 6.73 -6.49
C THR A 120 -3.88 6.14 -5.12
N LEU A 121 -3.01 6.37 -4.12
CA LEU A 121 -3.19 5.84 -2.78
C LEU A 121 -4.44 6.42 -2.10
N SER A 122 -4.67 7.73 -2.25
CA SER A 122 -5.86 8.41 -1.70
C SER A 122 -7.16 7.85 -2.28
N TYR A 123 -7.19 7.59 -3.60
CA TYR A 123 -8.34 6.98 -4.26
C TYR A 123 -8.60 5.56 -3.72
N CYS A 124 -7.55 4.73 -3.63
CA CYS A 124 -7.65 3.38 -3.08
C CYS A 124 -8.14 3.39 -1.62
N MET A 125 -7.62 4.28 -0.78
CA MET A 125 -8.09 4.46 0.59
C MET A 125 -9.57 4.87 0.66
N PHE A 126 -10.03 5.74 -0.24
CA PHE A 126 -11.44 6.14 -0.31
C PHE A 126 -12.36 4.95 -0.60
N ILE A 127 -11.97 4.07 -1.53
CA ILE A 127 -12.71 2.85 -1.85
C ILE A 127 -12.76 1.90 -0.67
N VAL A 128 -11.60 1.63 -0.06
CA VAL A 128 -11.48 0.70 1.06
C VAL A 128 -12.26 1.23 2.27
N ASN A 129 -12.20 2.54 2.55
CA ASN A 129 -12.98 3.16 3.59
C ASN A 129 -14.49 3.08 3.33
N SER A 130 -14.92 3.26 2.08
CA SER A 130 -16.33 3.10 1.70
C SER A 130 -16.83 1.67 1.96
N PHE A 131 -15.96 0.67 1.81
CA PHE A 131 -16.29 -0.73 2.10
C PHE A 131 -16.28 -1.01 3.61
N HIS A 132 -15.31 -0.45 4.33
CA HIS A 132 -15.23 -0.53 5.78
C HIS A 132 -16.51 0.03 6.44
N VAL A 133 -16.94 1.23 6.05
CA VAL A 133 -18.17 1.86 6.56
C VAL A 133 -19.39 0.98 6.29
N GLN A 134 -19.51 0.39 5.09
CA GLN A 134 -20.62 -0.52 4.78
C GLN A 134 -20.66 -1.75 5.67
N LEU A 135 -19.50 -2.31 6.02
CA LEU A 135 -19.42 -3.45 6.93
C LEU A 135 -19.77 -3.07 8.36
N THR A 136 -19.24 -1.96 8.87
CA THR A 136 -19.54 -1.51 10.24
C THR A 136 -21.01 -1.15 10.41
N THR A 137 -21.65 -0.55 9.41
CA THR A 137 -23.10 -0.23 9.47
C THR A 137 -24.03 -1.44 9.31
N LYS A 138 -23.51 -2.62 8.93
CA LYS A 138 -24.29 -3.86 8.86
C LYS A 138 -24.25 -4.66 10.15
N ASP A 139 -23.22 -4.44 10.97
CA ASP A 139 -23.05 -5.10 12.26
C ASP A 139 -23.80 -4.38 13.41
N ASP A 140 -24.26 -3.14 13.18
CA ASP A 140 -25.14 -2.34 14.06
C ASP A 140 -26.63 -2.49 13.69
#